data_AF-A0A7W6CXQ1-F1
#
_entry.id   AF-A0A7W6CXQ1-F1
#
_cell.length_a   1.000
_cell.length_b   1.000
_cell.length_c   1.000
_cell.angle_alpha   90.00
_cell.angle_beta   90.00
_cell.angle_gamma   90.00
#
_symmetry.space_group_name_H-M   'P 1'
#
loop_
_entity.id
_entity.type
_entity.pdbx_description
1 polymer ?
#
loop_
_entity_poly.entity_id
_entity_poly.type
_entity_poly.pdbx_seq_one_letter_code
_entity_poly.pdbx_strand_id
1 'polypeptide(L)'
;MKTRDRVRTAASLLTMLLFVVPSLAIAASLPKEVSAYIDRRNDCDYFRGEASPDTERQAEIDRELQKLCAGSDAELARLLRLYAKNKAVRDALEVYDPNIEMNSPPR
;
A
#
# COMPACT_ATOMS: atom_id res chain seq x y z
N MET A 1 -34.99 34.26 -62.10
CA MET A 1 -34.11 33.08 -62.20
C MET A 1 -33.46 32.83 -60.83
N LYS A 2 -33.72 31.67 -60.19
CA LYS A 2 -32.88 30.88 -59.24
C LYS A 2 -32.09 31.69 -58.16
N THR A 3 -32.17 31.51 -56.83
CA THR A 3 -32.49 30.36 -55.97
C THR A 3 -32.62 30.79 -54.49
N ARG A 4 -33.29 29.96 -53.70
CA ARG A 4 -33.55 30.03 -52.24
C ARG A 4 -32.32 29.75 -51.35
N ASP A 5 -32.55 29.89 -50.04
CA ASP A 5 -31.89 29.22 -48.89
C ASP A 5 -30.62 29.90 -48.34
N ARG A 6 -30.39 30.10 -47.02
CA ARG A 6 -30.97 29.59 -45.77
C ARG A 6 -30.55 30.54 -44.63
N VAL A 7 -31.45 30.82 -43.70
CA VAL A 7 -31.11 31.35 -42.37
C VAL A 7 -30.20 30.33 -41.67
N ARG A 8 -29.01 30.75 -41.23
CA ARG A 8 -28.11 29.95 -40.38
C ARG A 8 -27.84 30.72 -39.10
N THR A 9 -28.63 30.41 -38.08
CA THR A 9 -28.34 30.71 -36.68
C THR A 9 -26.98 30.12 -36.31
N ALA A 10 -25.96 30.95 -36.12
CA ALA A 10 -24.68 30.52 -35.58
C ALA A 10 -24.78 30.50 -34.04
N ALA A 11 -24.66 29.28 -33.51
CA ALA A 11 -24.87 28.91 -32.13
C ALA A 11 -23.87 29.57 -31.16
N SER A 12 -24.38 29.93 -29.98
CA SER A 12 -23.63 30.39 -28.81
C SER A 12 -22.48 29.44 -28.46
N LEU A 13 -21.25 29.94 -28.50
CA LEU A 13 -20.08 29.33 -27.88
C LEU A 13 -20.08 29.64 -26.39
N LEU A 14 -20.87 28.90 -25.61
CA LEU A 14 -20.74 28.85 -24.14
C LEU A 14 -19.88 27.64 -23.77
N THR A 15 -18.56 27.86 -23.76
CA THR A 15 -17.54 26.85 -23.50
C THR A 15 -17.57 26.42 -22.04
N MET A 16 -18.31 25.34 -21.76
CA MET A 16 -17.98 24.25 -20.83
C MET A 16 -16.99 24.56 -19.68
N LEU A 17 -17.44 25.22 -18.62
CA LEU A 17 -16.78 25.27 -17.31
C LEU A 17 -17.37 24.17 -16.41
N LEU A 18 -17.13 22.90 -16.77
CA LEU A 18 -17.56 21.75 -15.98
C LEU A 18 -16.43 21.31 -15.04
N PHE A 19 -16.58 21.71 -13.77
CA PHE A 19 -16.16 21.00 -12.55
C PHE A 19 -14.77 20.35 -12.54
N VAL A 20 -13.75 21.13 -12.17
CA VAL A 20 -12.59 20.58 -11.48
C VAL A 20 -12.99 20.38 -10.02
N VAL A 21 -13.60 19.23 -9.70
CA VAL A 21 -13.83 18.86 -8.30
C VAL A 21 -12.48 18.41 -7.74
N PRO A 22 -11.86 19.12 -6.79
CA PRO A 22 -10.68 18.61 -6.12
C PRO A 22 -11.15 17.43 -5.27
N SER A 23 -10.71 16.22 -5.58
CA SER A 23 -10.86 15.09 -4.67
C SER A 23 -10.09 15.42 -3.39
N LEU A 24 -10.80 15.88 -2.36
CA LEU A 24 -10.32 15.90 -0.98
C LEU A 24 -10.24 14.45 -0.50
N ALA A 25 -9.28 13.69 -1.04
CA ALA A 25 -8.88 12.42 -0.49
C ALA A 25 -8.18 12.72 0.83
N ILE A 26 -8.94 12.78 1.92
CA ILE A 26 -8.39 12.68 3.26
C ILE A 26 -7.75 11.29 3.31
N ALA A 27 -6.42 11.23 3.23
CA ALA A 27 -5.68 10.01 3.49
C ALA A 27 -6.00 9.61 4.93
N ALA A 28 -6.93 8.68 5.10
CA ALA A 28 -7.23 8.13 6.42
C ALA A 28 -5.94 7.50 6.94
N SER A 29 -5.40 8.04 8.04
CA SER A 29 -4.22 7.48 8.69
C SER A 29 -4.51 6.03 9.09
N LEU A 30 -3.59 5.12 8.80
CA LEU A 30 -3.72 3.72 9.22
C LEU A 30 -3.82 3.63 10.75
N PRO A 31 -4.51 2.61 11.28
CA PRO A 31 -4.50 2.33 12.70
C PRO A 31 -3.07 2.16 13.21
N LYS A 32 -2.79 2.65 14.43
CA LYS A 32 -1.44 2.67 14.99
C LYS A 32 -0.75 1.31 14.97
N GLU A 33 -1.46 0.23 15.27
CA GLU A 33 -0.93 -1.14 15.23
C GLU A 33 -0.58 -1.62 13.82
N VAL A 34 -1.32 -1.16 12.81
CA VAL A 34 -1.03 -1.46 11.40
C VAL A 34 0.24 -0.73 10.97
N SER A 35 0.36 0.56 11.31
CA SER A 35 1.58 1.33 11.03
C SER A 35 2.80 0.74 11.74
N ALA A 36 2.66 0.38 13.02
CA ALA A 36 3.76 -0.22 13.78
C ALA A 36 4.20 -1.59 13.21
N TYR A 37 3.25 -2.39 12.73
CA TYR A 37 3.56 -3.63 12.01
C TYR A 37 4.32 -3.34 10.71
N ILE A 38 3.83 -2.40 9.89
CA ILE A 38 4.45 -1.99 8.62
C ILE A 38 5.90 -1.54 8.85
N ASP A 39 6.13 -0.65 9.81
CA ASP A 39 7.46 -0.12 10.10
C ASP A 39 8.43 -1.25 10.47
N ARG A 40 8.04 -2.10 11.45
CA ARG A 40 8.87 -3.24 11.87
C ARG A 40 9.09 -4.24 10.75
N ARG A 41 8.07 -4.52 9.94
CA ARG A 41 8.13 -5.52 8.89
C ARG A 41 8.99 -5.06 7.72
N ASN A 42 8.95 -3.77 7.38
CA ASN A 42 9.84 -3.18 6.38
C ASN A 42 11.30 -3.31 6.78
N ASP A 43 11.64 -3.05 8.05
CA ASP A 43 13.01 -3.22 8.54
C ASP A 43 13.43 -4.70 8.52
N CYS A 44 12.54 -5.63 8.89
CA CYS A 44 12.78 -7.06 8.72
C CYS A 44 13.09 -7.42 7.26
N ASP A 45 12.24 -7.01 6.32
CA ASP A 45 12.40 -7.34 4.90
C ASP A 45 13.65 -6.68 4.29
N TYR A 46 14.06 -5.51 4.80
CA TYR A 46 15.34 -4.88 4.50
C TYR A 46 16.51 -5.81 4.87
N PHE A 47 16.59 -6.26 6.13
CA PHE A 47 17.66 -7.16 6.57
C PHE A 47 17.61 -8.55 5.93
N ARG A 48 16.43 -9.07 5.56
CA ARG A 48 16.30 -10.35 4.84
C ARG A 48 16.93 -10.33 3.45
N GLY A 49 17.02 -9.14 2.85
CA GLY A 49 17.70 -8.93 1.58
C GLY A 49 19.22 -8.78 1.71
N GLU A 50 19.76 -8.74 2.93
CA GLU A 50 21.18 -8.53 3.16
C GLU A 50 21.95 -9.82 3.47
N ALA A 51 23.22 -9.83 3.07
CA ALA A 51 24.24 -10.77 3.50
C ALA A 51 25.61 -10.10 3.44
N SER A 52 26.52 -10.47 4.33
CA SER A 52 27.86 -9.89 4.41
C SER A 52 28.95 -10.96 4.59
N PRO A 53 30.08 -10.89 3.88
CA PRO A 53 31.25 -11.72 4.18
C PRO A 53 31.99 -11.24 5.44
N ASP A 54 31.76 -10.01 5.89
CA ASP A 54 32.27 -9.50 7.16
C ASP A 54 31.46 -10.10 8.32
N THR A 55 32.17 -10.77 9.23
CA THR A 55 31.53 -11.55 10.31
C THR A 55 30.81 -10.69 11.33
N GLU A 56 31.28 -9.47 11.59
CA GLU A 56 30.66 -8.57 12.56
C GLU A 56 29.34 -8.04 12.00
N ARG A 57 29.35 -7.58 10.74
CA ARG A 57 28.14 -7.16 10.03
C ARG A 57 27.15 -8.32 9.87
N GLN A 58 27.63 -9.53 9.55
CA GLN A 58 26.73 -10.68 9.46
C GLN A 58 26.07 -10.99 10.80
N ALA A 59 26.82 -10.93 11.91
CA ALA A 59 26.25 -11.10 13.23
C ALA A 59 25.22 -10.01 13.59
N GLU A 60 25.38 -8.78 13.08
CA GLU A 60 24.37 -7.72 13.22
C GLU A 60 23.10 -8.03 12.43
N ILE A 61 23.23 -8.40 11.16
CA ILE A 61 22.12 -8.81 10.30
C ILE A 61 21.32 -9.93 10.99
N ASP A 62 22.01 -10.97 11.47
CA ASP A 62 21.38 -12.10 12.15
C ASP A 62 20.60 -11.67 13.40
N ARG A 63 21.16 -10.74 14.21
CA ARG A 63 20.48 -10.21 15.40
C ARG A 63 19.23 -9.41 15.05
N GLU A 64 19.32 -8.51 14.07
CA GLU A 64 18.18 -7.70 13.66
C GLU A 64 17.09 -8.56 13.00
N LEU A 65 17.45 -9.59 12.22
CA LEU A 65 16.49 -10.57 11.71
C LEU A 65 15.71 -11.26 12.84
N GLN A 66 16.40 -11.76 13.88
CA GLN A 66 15.73 -12.41 15.01
C GLN A 66 14.80 -11.45 15.76
N LYS A 67 15.20 -10.18 15.91
CA LYS A 67 14.44 -9.16 16.63
C LYS A 67 13.23 -8.64 15.84
N LEU A 68 13.41 -8.40 14.55
CA LEU A 68 12.42 -7.71 13.71
C LEU A 68 11.45 -8.67 13.05
N CYS A 69 11.90 -9.86 12.63
CA CYS A 69 11.07 -10.78 11.86
C CYS A 69 10.22 -11.72 12.73
N ALA A 70 10.66 -12.04 13.95
CA ALA A 70 9.95 -13.00 14.81
C ALA A 70 8.50 -12.56 15.11
N GLY A 71 7.56 -13.49 14.98
CA GLY A 71 6.12 -13.30 15.22
C GLY A 71 5.40 -12.40 14.21
N SER A 72 6.08 -11.91 13.17
CA SER A 72 5.49 -11.07 12.13
C SER A 72 4.49 -11.82 11.24
N ASP A 73 4.66 -13.12 10.99
CA ASP A 73 3.69 -13.93 10.23
C ASP A 73 2.35 -14.08 10.99
N ALA A 74 2.45 -14.39 12.29
CA ALA A 74 1.29 -14.50 13.16
C ALA A 74 0.58 -13.15 13.34
N GLU A 75 1.36 -12.06 13.46
CA GLU A 75 0.82 -10.71 13.56
C GLU A 75 0.11 -10.27 12.27
N LEU A 76 0.69 -10.53 11.10
CA LEU A 76 0.04 -10.26 9.80
C LEU A 76 -1.30 -10.97 9.70
N ALA A 77 -1.32 -12.27 10.00
CA ALA A 77 -2.53 -13.06 9.98
C ALA A 77 -3.59 -12.51 10.97
N ARG A 78 -3.17 -12.06 12.16
CA ARG A 78 -4.05 -11.42 13.15
C ARG A 78 -4.63 -10.11 12.61
N LEU A 79 -3.80 -9.23 12.05
CA LEU A 79 -4.21 -7.93 11.54
C LEU A 79 -5.15 -8.06 10.33
N LEU A 80 -4.86 -8.96 9.38
CA LEU A 80 -5.74 -9.25 8.24
C LEU A 80 -7.12 -9.74 8.69
N ARG A 81 -7.21 -10.54 9.76
CA ARG A 81 -8.49 -10.94 10.36
C ARG A 81 -9.20 -9.78 11.06
N LEU A 82 -8.48 -9.02 11.88
CA LEU A 82 -9.04 -7.91 12.65
C LEU A 82 -9.63 -6.81 11.75
N TYR A 83 -8.95 -6.52 10.64
CA TYR A 83 -9.32 -5.47 9.69
C TYR A 83 -9.93 -6.01 8.39
N ALA A 84 -10.54 -7.20 8.42
CA ALA A 84 -11.04 -7.89 7.22
C ALA A 84 -12.00 -7.07 6.34
N LYS A 85 -12.75 -6.13 6.94
CA LYS A 85 -13.71 -5.25 6.27
C LYS A 85 -13.17 -3.85 5.92
N ASN A 86 -11.93 -3.55 6.31
CA ASN A 86 -11.30 -2.26 6.02
C ASN A 86 -10.38 -2.41 4.80
N LYS A 87 -10.87 -1.96 3.63
CA LYS A 87 -10.14 -2.08 2.37
C LYS A 87 -8.77 -1.41 2.41
N ALA A 88 -8.65 -0.21 2.99
CA ALA A 88 -7.39 0.51 3.03
C ALA A 88 -6.32 -0.24 3.85
N VAL A 89 -6.70 -0.82 4.98
CA VAL A 89 -5.79 -1.64 5.80
C VAL A 89 -5.45 -2.96 5.10
N ARG A 90 -6.44 -3.61 4.46
CA ARG A 90 -6.23 -4.83 3.66
C ARG A 90 -5.20 -4.59 2.56
N ASP A 91 -5.40 -3.55 1.75
CA ASP A 91 -4.49 -3.20 0.65
C ASP A 91 -3.07 -2.93 1.18
N ALA A 92 -2.94 -2.29 2.35
CA ALA A 92 -1.65 -2.01 2.96
C ALA A 92 -0.93 -3.26 3.52
N LEU A 93 -1.67 -4.30 3.91
CA LEU A 93 -1.10 -5.50 4.54
C LEU A 93 -0.90 -6.67 3.56
N GLU A 94 -1.69 -6.77 2.49
CA GLU A 94 -1.62 -7.89 1.54
C GLU A 94 -0.37 -7.90 0.66
N VAL A 95 0.44 -6.84 0.71
CA VAL A 95 1.73 -6.76 0.02
C VAL A 95 2.81 -7.61 0.70
N TYR A 96 2.63 -7.97 1.98
CA TYR A 96 3.64 -8.72 2.75
C TYR A 96 3.48 -10.23 2.57
N ASP A 97 4.62 -10.92 2.45
CA ASP A 97 4.69 -12.38 2.40
C ASP A 97 4.18 -12.99 3.74
N PRO A 98 3.17 -13.88 3.72
CA PRO A 98 2.63 -14.47 4.94
C PRO A 98 3.51 -15.56 5.58
N ASN A 99 4.64 -15.94 4.97
CA ASN A 99 5.47 -17.04 5.47
C ASN A 99 6.97 -16.75 5.32
N ILE A 100 7.50 -15.96 6.25
CA ILE A 100 8.92 -15.57 6.24
C ILE A 100 9.70 -16.14 7.42
N GLU A 101 9.01 -16.62 8.43
CA GLU A 101 9.61 -17.27 9.58
C GLU A 101 9.80 -18.76 9.29
N MET A 102 11.05 -19.23 9.34
CA MET A 102 11.46 -20.61 9.04
C MET A 102 10.70 -21.70 9.85
N ASN A 103 10.02 -21.30 10.93
CA ASN A 103 9.33 -22.20 11.88
C ASN A 103 7.79 -22.12 11.77
N SER A 104 7.24 -21.42 10.79
CA SER A 104 5.79 -21.35 10.58
C SER A 104 5.24 -22.73 10.16
N PRO A 105 4.26 -23.31 10.87
CA PRO A 105 3.70 -24.61 10.50
C PRO A 105 3.09 -24.55 9.09
N PRO A 106 3.24 -25.61 8.27
CA PRO A 106 2.59 -25.66 6.95
C PRO A 106 1.08 -25.54 7.12
N ARG A 107 0.45 -24.71 6.27
CA ARG A 107 -1.01 -24.56 6.20
C ARG A 107 -1.67 -25.81 5.65
#